data_AF-A0A1F9DM07-F1
#
_entry.id   AF-A0A1F9DM07-F1
#
_cell.length_a   1.000
_cell.length_b   1.000
_cell.length_c   1.000
_cell.angle_alpha   90.00
_cell.angle_beta   90.00
_cell.angle_gamma   90.00
#
_symmetry.space_group_name_H-M   'P 1'
#
loop_
_entity.id
_entity.type
_entity.pdbx_description
1 polymer ?
#
loop_
_entity_poly.entity_id
_entity_poly.type
_entity_poly.pdbx_seq_one_letter_code
_entity_poly.pdbx_strand_id
1 'polypeptide(L)'
;MKILFSFLVFLVLINGCQKSDIVQQGVKNNMVKEEAALKKATFAGGCFWCTEADFEKLPGVIKVISGYTGGQKENPTYQEVSAGTTGHIEAIQVYYDPLKITYEALLDYFWKHIDPTDPGGQFVDRGFQYRSAIFYHDEEQKRLAEKSKEALMKSGKFDKPVVTEIVRFTKFYDAEEYHQDYYKKHHLKYSYYRYGSGRDQFLTKVWENKLEQVNRKSRSAYTKPDDASLKKKLTPLQYEVTQKNGTERPFQNEYWDNKRDGIYVDIVSGEPLFSSLDKFESGTGWPSFTKPLEPGHIVEKEDRSLFMSRTEVKSKHADSHLGHVFPDGPQPTGLRYCMNSAALRFIPKEDLEKEGYGEYLKLFDKK
;
A
#
# COMPACT_ATOMS: atom_id res chain seq x y z
N MET A 1 -50.68 18.77 66.53
CA MET A 1 -50.81 20.24 66.39
C MET A 1 -50.89 20.57 64.91
N LYS A 2 -52.09 20.92 64.40
CA LYS A 2 -52.38 21.67 63.14
C LYS A 2 -51.88 21.02 61.82
N ILE A 3 -52.57 20.93 60.68
CA ILE A 3 -53.81 21.48 60.13
C ILE A 3 -54.23 20.56 58.94
N LEU A 4 -55.54 20.50 58.73
CA LEU A 4 -56.30 19.86 57.64
C LEU A 4 -56.29 20.72 56.36
N PHE A 5 -56.24 20.13 55.16
CA PHE A 5 -56.80 20.64 53.87
C PHE A 5 -56.69 19.46 52.87
N SER A 6 -57.72 18.71 52.45
CA SER A 6 -59.08 18.96 51.92
C SER A 6 -59.15 19.33 50.43
N PHE A 7 -59.86 18.47 49.67
CA PHE A 7 -60.34 18.56 48.28
C PHE A 7 -59.28 18.46 47.16
N LEU A 8 -59.46 17.72 46.06
CA LEU A 8 -60.65 17.61 45.20
C LEU A 8 -60.62 16.32 44.33
N VAL A 9 -61.80 15.77 44.09
CA VAL A 9 -62.15 14.60 43.25
C VAL A 9 -62.35 15.00 41.79
N PHE A 10 -61.97 14.11 40.85
CA PHE A 10 -62.48 13.80 39.48
C PHE A 10 -61.29 13.46 38.56
N LEU A 11 -61.24 12.42 37.71
CA LEU A 11 -62.13 12.02 36.61
C LEU A 11 -61.50 10.67 36.08
N VAL A 12 -62.22 9.54 36.03
CA VAL A 12 -62.79 8.90 34.81
C VAL A 12 -61.85 7.93 34.04
N LEU A 13 -62.32 6.66 34.01
CA LEU A 13 -62.21 5.61 32.97
C LEU A 13 -60.78 5.08 32.65
N ILE A 14 -60.51 3.87 32.14
CA ILE A 14 -61.23 2.88 31.33
C ILE A 14 -60.61 1.50 31.67
N ASN A 15 -61.44 0.46 31.82
CA ASN A 15 -60.98 -0.94 31.78
C ASN A 15 -60.60 -1.32 30.34
N GLY A 16 -59.35 -1.69 30.08
CA GLY A 16 -58.89 -2.15 28.76
C GLY A 16 -57.77 -3.19 28.87
N CYS A 17 -58.02 -4.36 28.29
CA CYS A 17 -57.14 -5.53 28.18
C CYS A 17 -55.67 -5.22 27.84
N GLN A 18 -54.73 -5.75 28.63
CA GLN A 18 -53.34 -5.91 28.21
C GLN A 18 -53.21 -7.09 27.24
N LYS A 19 -52.87 -6.80 25.98
CA LYS A 19 -52.33 -7.75 25.00
C LYS A 19 -50.89 -7.36 24.68
N SER A 20 -49.95 -8.18 25.16
CA SER A 20 -48.69 -8.60 24.53
C SER A 20 -47.96 -7.60 23.61
N ASP A 21 -46.97 -6.90 24.16
CA ASP A 21 -45.84 -6.30 23.43
C ASP A 21 -44.58 -7.16 23.62
N ILE A 22 -44.49 -8.29 22.91
CA ILE A 22 -43.31 -9.20 22.92
C ILE A 22 -42.44 -9.03 21.65
N VAL A 23 -42.73 -8.05 20.78
CA VAL A 23 -42.01 -7.92 19.48
C VAL A 23 -40.92 -6.84 19.48
N GLN A 24 -40.66 -6.16 20.61
CA GLN A 24 -39.66 -5.10 20.70
C GLN A 24 -38.48 -5.41 21.66
N GLN A 25 -38.12 -6.68 21.81
CA GLN A 25 -36.88 -7.12 22.47
C GLN A 25 -35.97 -7.96 21.54
N GLY A 26 -36.16 -7.84 20.23
CA GLY A 26 -35.13 -8.19 19.25
C GLY A 26 -34.37 -6.93 18.85
N VAL A 27 -33.05 -7.01 18.77
CA VAL A 27 -32.14 -5.97 18.25
C VAL A 27 -31.79 -4.84 19.22
N LYS A 28 -31.26 -5.16 20.41
CA LYS A 28 -30.36 -4.26 21.15
C LYS A 28 -29.50 -4.95 22.22
N ASN A 29 -29.08 -6.19 21.97
CA ASN A 29 -27.95 -6.79 22.70
C ASN A 29 -26.67 -6.63 21.86
N ASN A 30 -26.06 -5.47 22.05
CA ASN A 30 -24.63 -5.20 22.05
C ASN A 30 -23.70 -6.37 21.66
N MET A 31 -23.43 -6.50 20.36
CA MET A 31 -22.06 -6.80 19.91
C MET A 31 -21.25 -5.52 20.07
N VAL A 32 -20.79 -5.21 21.29
CA VAL A 32 -19.61 -4.36 21.43
C VAL A 32 -18.44 -5.25 21.09
N LYS A 33 -18.06 -5.23 19.81
CA LYS A 33 -16.76 -5.70 19.36
C LYS A 33 -15.75 -4.83 20.09
N GLU A 34 -15.08 -5.38 21.10
CA GLU A 34 -14.01 -4.71 21.84
C GLU A 34 -12.98 -4.27 20.78
N GLU A 35 -12.92 -2.97 20.47
CA GLU A 35 -11.86 -2.44 19.60
C GLU A 35 -10.55 -2.70 20.33
N ALA A 36 -9.75 -3.63 19.82
CA ALA A 36 -8.45 -3.94 20.41
C ALA A 36 -7.65 -2.63 20.48
N ALA A 37 -7.30 -2.21 21.70
CA ALA A 37 -6.48 -1.02 21.90
C ALA A 37 -5.18 -1.15 21.08
N LEU A 38 -4.83 -0.08 20.36
CA LEU A 38 -3.62 -0.06 19.54
C LEU A 38 -2.40 -0.36 20.41
N LYS A 39 -1.54 -1.25 19.91
CA LYS A 39 -0.26 -1.56 20.54
C LYS A 39 0.85 -0.68 19.95
N LYS A 40 1.93 -0.52 20.71
CA LYS A 40 3.10 0.28 20.30
C LYS A 40 4.30 -0.61 20.04
N ALA A 41 5.12 -0.24 19.07
CA ALA A 41 6.44 -0.77 18.83
C ALA A 41 7.40 0.39 18.54
N THR A 42 8.67 0.28 18.95
CA THR A 42 9.66 1.34 18.72
C THR A 42 10.92 0.76 18.11
N PHE A 43 11.31 1.32 16.97
CA PHE A 43 12.42 0.82 16.15
C PHE A 43 13.33 1.99 15.74
N ALA A 44 14.63 1.76 15.74
CA ALA A 44 15.62 2.64 15.14
C ALA A 44 16.30 1.91 13.99
N GLY A 45 16.37 2.54 12.83
CA GLY A 45 16.84 1.89 11.60
C GLY A 45 17.49 2.88 10.65
N GLY A 46 18.25 3.84 11.18
CA GLY A 46 18.84 4.94 10.39
C GLY A 46 17.97 6.18 10.38
N CYS A 47 18.04 6.95 9.30
CA CYS A 47 17.17 8.12 9.13
C CYS A 47 15.69 7.75 9.32
N PHE A 48 15.02 8.41 10.27
CA PHE A 48 13.63 8.07 10.59
C PHE A 48 12.66 8.36 9.44
N TRP A 49 13.00 9.27 8.51
CA TRP A 49 12.14 9.58 7.36
C TRP A 49 11.94 8.34 6.49
N CYS A 50 13.00 7.53 6.35
CA CYS A 50 12.97 6.28 5.62
C CYS A 50 12.16 5.21 6.35
N THR A 51 12.42 5.03 7.65
CA THR A 51 11.71 3.99 8.41
C THR A 51 10.24 4.32 8.62
N GLU A 52 9.89 5.60 8.81
CA GLU A 52 8.50 6.06 8.87
C GLU A 52 7.78 5.73 7.56
N ALA A 53 8.32 6.16 6.43
CA ALA A 53 7.75 5.92 5.11
C ALA A 53 7.58 4.42 4.78
N ASP A 54 8.47 3.57 5.30
CA ASP A 54 8.39 2.13 5.08
C ASP A 54 7.28 1.50 5.94
N PHE A 55 7.25 1.80 7.25
CA PHE A 55 6.26 1.21 8.16
C PHE A 55 4.83 1.69 7.91
N GLU A 56 4.62 2.93 7.48
CA GLU A 56 3.27 3.43 7.20
C GLU A 56 2.54 2.70 6.06
N LYS A 57 3.28 1.99 5.20
CA LYS A 57 2.71 1.21 4.09
C LYS A 57 2.13 -0.13 4.54
N LEU A 58 2.42 -0.57 5.77
CA LEU A 58 2.02 -1.88 6.26
C LEU A 58 0.53 -1.92 6.62
N PRO A 59 -0.28 -2.82 6.03
CA PRO A 59 -1.64 -3.04 6.49
C PRO A 59 -1.66 -3.42 7.97
N GLY A 60 -2.47 -2.70 8.76
CA GLY A 60 -2.56 -2.88 10.21
C GLY A 60 -1.70 -1.91 11.02
N VAL A 61 -0.75 -1.22 10.42
CA VAL A 61 -0.13 -0.02 11.02
C VAL A 61 -1.10 1.14 10.87
N ILE A 62 -1.38 1.82 11.98
CA ILE A 62 -2.36 2.91 12.07
C ILE A 62 -1.70 4.27 12.06
N LYS A 63 -0.55 4.39 12.73
CA LYS A 63 0.23 5.63 12.82
C LYS A 63 1.70 5.31 13.02
N VAL A 64 2.58 6.08 12.41
CA VAL A 64 4.01 6.09 12.72
C VAL A 64 4.41 7.51 13.08
N ILE A 65 5.27 7.66 14.09
CA ILE A 65 5.78 8.97 14.53
C ILE A 65 7.29 8.92 14.49
N SER A 66 7.92 9.89 13.83
CA SER A 66 9.36 10.08 13.83
C SER A 66 9.83 10.77 15.11
N GLY A 67 10.95 10.36 15.70
CA GLY A 67 11.42 10.93 16.95
C GLY A 67 12.75 10.38 17.45
N TYR A 68 13.01 10.62 18.73
CA TYR A 68 14.28 10.38 19.40
C TYR A 68 14.09 9.54 20.66
N THR A 69 14.96 8.54 20.88
CA THR A 69 14.93 7.72 22.10
C THR A 69 16.31 7.10 22.41
N GLY A 70 16.42 6.47 23.58
CA GLY A 70 17.63 5.76 24.04
C GLY A 70 18.70 6.64 24.70
N GLY A 71 18.60 7.96 24.59
CA GLY A 71 19.53 8.92 25.18
C GLY A 71 19.10 9.48 26.53
N GLN A 72 19.95 10.36 27.06
CA GLN A 72 19.79 10.93 28.40
C GLN A 72 19.30 12.38 28.40
N LYS A 73 19.47 13.11 27.30
CA LYS A 73 19.04 14.51 27.22
C LYS A 73 17.52 14.61 27.23
N GLU A 74 16.96 15.47 28.06
CA GLU A 74 15.53 15.76 28.02
C GLU A 74 15.19 16.73 26.89
N ASN A 75 14.08 16.46 26.19
CA ASN A 75 13.53 17.30 25.12
C ASN A 75 14.59 17.69 24.06
N PRO A 76 15.30 16.71 23.46
CA PRO A 76 16.35 17.00 22.50
C PRO A 76 15.76 17.61 21.21
N THR A 77 16.52 18.50 20.56
CA THR A 77 16.19 18.98 19.21
C THR A 77 16.89 18.16 18.13
N TYR A 78 16.40 18.19 16.89
CA TYR A 78 17.04 17.52 15.76
C TYR A 78 18.53 17.88 15.63
N GLN A 79 18.87 19.16 15.80
CA GLN A 79 20.25 19.65 15.69
C GLN A 79 21.18 19.00 16.74
N GLU A 80 20.67 18.78 17.94
CA GLU A 80 21.45 18.18 19.03
C GLU A 80 21.62 16.67 18.84
N VAL A 81 20.57 15.99 18.38
CA VAL A 81 20.60 14.55 18.10
C VAL A 81 21.48 14.26 16.89
N SER A 82 21.32 15.00 15.80
CA SER A 82 22.15 14.86 14.59
C SER A 82 23.61 15.21 14.84
N ALA A 83 23.92 16.06 15.83
CA ALA A 83 25.28 16.30 16.30
C ALA A 83 25.87 15.15 17.14
N GLY A 84 25.05 14.17 17.54
CA GLY A 84 25.49 12.97 18.27
C GLY A 84 25.79 13.18 19.77
N THR A 85 25.40 14.32 20.35
CA THR A 85 25.79 14.70 21.72
C THR A 85 24.79 14.28 22.80
N THR A 86 23.59 13.86 22.42
CA THR A 86 22.47 13.63 23.36
C THR A 86 22.37 12.19 23.86
N GLY A 87 23.08 11.28 23.19
CA GLY A 87 22.92 9.83 23.34
C GLY A 87 21.60 9.29 22.77
N HIS A 88 20.74 10.15 22.22
CA HIS A 88 19.54 9.68 21.52
C HIS A 88 19.89 9.20 20.13
N ILE A 89 19.06 8.31 19.61
CA ILE A 89 19.09 7.86 18.23
C ILE A 89 17.76 8.16 17.55
N GLU A 90 17.80 8.34 16.23
CA GLU A 90 16.61 8.48 15.41
C GLU A 90 15.81 7.17 15.42
N ALA A 91 14.54 7.29 15.74
CA ALA A 91 13.64 6.16 15.89
C ALA A 91 12.22 6.51 15.43
N ILE A 92 11.42 5.47 15.24
CA ILE A 92 9.99 5.58 14.99
C ILE A 92 9.19 4.93 16.11
N GLN A 93 8.04 5.51 16.44
CA GLN A 93 7.02 4.88 17.27
C GLN A 93 5.83 4.47 16.40
N VAL A 94 5.66 3.16 16.25
CA VAL A 94 4.63 2.52 15.43
C VAL A 94 3.45 2.16 16.31
N TYR A 95 2.27 2.65 15.95
CA TYR A 95 0.98 2.27 16.54
C TYR A 95 0.29 1.33 15.57
N TYR A 96 -0.07 0.13 16.03
CA TYR A 96 -0.63 -0.92 15.18
C TYR A 96 -1.82 -1.61 15.82
N ASP A 97 -2.72 -2.09 14.97
CA ASP A 97 -3.86 -2.93 15.34
C ASP A 97 -3.40 -4.40 15.43
N PRO A 98 -3.32 -4.99 16.65
CA PRO A 98 -2.82 -6.34 16.83
C PRO A 98 -3.73 -7.41 16.21
N LEU A 99 -4.96 -7.07 15.80
CA LEU A 99 -5.85 -7.97 15.06
C LEU A 99 -5.54 -8.01 13.55
N LYS A 100 -4.76 -7.05 13.04
CA LYS A 100 -4.38 -6.95 11.62
C LYS A 100 -2.93 -7.28 11.36
N ILE A 101 -2.03 -6.91 12.28
CA ILE A 101 -0.59 -7.17 12.17
C ILE A 101 0.01 -7.53 13.52
N THR A 102 0.87 -8.55 13.54
CA THR A 102 1.54 -8.99 14.76
C THR A 102 2.87 -8.26 14.98
N TYR A 103 3.37 -8.29 16.21
CA TYR A 103 4.68 -7.72 16.51
C TYR A 103 5.80 -8.47 15.77
N GLU A 104 5.68 -9.79 15.59
CA GLU A 104 6.60 -10.60 14.80
C GLU A 104 6.63 -10.20 13.33
N ALA A 105 5.48 -9.83 12.75
CA ALA A 105 5.43 -9.31 11.39
C ALA A 105 6.11 -7.94 11.28
N LEU A 106 5.97 -7.08 12.30
CA LEU A 106 6.71 -5.81 12.37
C LEU A 106 8.23 -6.04 12.50
N LEU A 107 8.66 -7.05 13.29
CA LEU A 107 10.07 -7.44 13.40
C LEU A 107 10.62 -7.99 12.09
N ASP A 108 9.93 -8.91 11.42
CA ASP A 108 10.32 -9.42 10.11
C ASP A 108 10.45 -8.30 9.08
N TYR A 109 9.49 -7.37 9.07
CA TYR A 109 9.55 -6.19 8.22
C TYR A 109 10.75 -5.30 8.57
N PHE A 110 10.98 -5.02 9.85
CA PHE A 110 12.12 -4.24 10.33
C PHE A 110 13.45 -4.81 9.82
N TRP A 111 13.69 -6.12 10.03
CA TRP A 111 14.91 -6.79 9.60
C TRP A 111 15.14 -6.71 8.09
N LYS A 112 14.06 -6.67 7.30
CA LYS A 112 14.10 -6.52 5.85
C LYS A 112 14.32 -5.09 5.35
N HIS A 113 14.32 -4.09 6.24
CA HIS A 113 14.41 -2.66 5.88
C HIS A 113 15.61 -1.93 6.49
N ILE A 114 16.54 -2.68 7.10
CA ILE A 114 17.80 -2.18 7.66
C ILE A 114 18.99 -3.06 7.21
N ASP A 115 20.21 -2.57 7.40
CA ASP A 115 21.41 -3.42 7.48
C ASP A 115 21.65 -3.81 8.96
N PRO A 116 21.30 -5.04 9.36
CA PRO A 116 21.43 -5.49 10.75
C PRO A 116 22.88 -5.73 11.16
N THR A 117 23.84 -5.59 10.24
CA THR A 117 25.27 -5.87 10.44
C THR A 117 26.14 -4.61 10.48
N ASP A 118 25.54 -3.43 10.33
CA ASP A 118 26.28 -2.15 10.30
C ASP A 118 26.29 -1.46 11.67
N PRO A 119 27.44 -1.44 12.38
CA PRO A 119 27.56 -0.77 13.66
C PRO A 119 27.77 0.75 13.53
N GLY A 120 28.06 1.26 12.33
CA GLY A 120 28.49 2.66 12.10
C GLY A 120 27.38 3.65 11.79
N GLY A 121 26.12 3.21 11.84
CA GLY A 121 24.97 3.92 11.27
C GLY A 121 24.46 3.21 10.02
N GLN A 122 23.29 3.58 9.53
CA GLN A 122 22.64 2.86 8.43
C GLN A 122 22.92 3.52 7.09
N PHE A 123 23.50 2.75 6.18
CA PHE A 123 23.79 3.16 4.80
C PHE A 123 24.63 4.46 4.77
N VAL A 124 24.20 5.50 4.05
CA VAL A 124 24.90 6.81 4.03
C VAL A 124 24.81 7.58 5.35
N ASP A 125 23.83 7.29 6.20
CA ASP A 125 23.65 7.99 7.47
C ASP A 125 24.60 7.39 8.51
N ARG A 126 25.73 8.06 8.76
CA ARG A 126 26.78 7.58 9.67
C ARG A 126 26.72 8.31 11.00
N GLY A 127 26.96 7.58 12.08
CA GLY A 127 26.95 8.11 13.44
C GLY A 127 26.11 7.26 14.40
N PHE A 128 26.37 7.43 15.69
CA PHE A 128 25.67 6.71 16.75
C PHE A 128 24.15 6.90 16.67
N GLN A 129 23.70 8.11 16.35
CA GLN A 129 22.29 8.47 16.20
C GLN A 129 21.56 7.74 15.07
N TYR A 130 22.29 7.10 14.16
CA TYR A 130 21.72 6.36 13.03
C TYR A 130 21.88 4.84 13.15
N ARG A 131 22.36 4.33 14.29
CA ARG A 131 22.50 2.89 14.52
C ARG A 131 21.14 2.19 14.58
N SER A 132 21.12 0.88 14.35
CA SER A 132 19.89 0.09 14.44
C SER A 132 19.63 -0.41 15.87
N ALA A 133 18.37 -0.35 16.31
CA ALA A 133 17.93 -0.88 17.60
C ALA A 133 16.42 -1.21 17.62
N ILE A 134 16.04 -2.16 18.47
CA ILE A 134 14.66 -2.50 18.81
C ILE A 134 14.44 -2.12 20.27
N PHE A 135 13.46 -1.25 20.54
CA PHE A 135 13.11 -0.83 21.89
C PHE A 135 11.87 -1.58 22.37
N TYR A 136 12.06 -2.55 23.28
CA TYR A 136 10.96 -3.35 23.79
C TYR A 136 10.20 -2.62 24.90
N HIS A 137 8.87 -2.66 24.82
CA HIS A 137 7.95 -2.03 25.79
C HIS A 137 7.58 -2.97 26.94
N ASP A 138 7.65 -4.27 26.71
CA ASP A 138 7.35 -5.33 27.67
C ASP A 138 8.22 -6.57 27.43
N GLU A 139 8.15 -7.55 28.35
CA GLU A 139 8.94 -8.79 28.27
C GLU A 139 8.57 -9.67 27.07
N GLU A 140 7.32 -9.58 26.57
CA GLU A 140 6.91 -10.36 25.40
C GLU A 140 7.56 -9.79 24.13
N GLN A 141 7.59 -8.47 23.97
CA GLN A 141 8.33 -7.84 22.88
C GLN A 141 9.82 -8.17 22.95
N LYS A 142 10.41 -8.16 24.14
CA LYS A 142 11.82 -8.55 24.31
C LYS A 142 12.06 -9.98 23.82
N ARG A 143 11.26 -10.94 24.31
CA ARG A 143 11.35 -12.35 23.95
C ARG A 143 11.17 -12.57 22.44
N LEU A 144 10.20 -11.90 21.82
CA LEU A 144 9.94 -11.99 20.38
C LEU A 144 11.06 -11.35 19.55
N ALA A 145 11.58 -10.20 19.99
CA ALA A 145 12.70 -9.54 19.33
C ALA A 145 13.97 -10.42 19.38
N GLU A 146 14.30 -10.99 20.54
CA GLU A 146 15.45 -11.89 20.72
C GLU A 146 15.30 -13.15 19.85
N LYS A 147 14.12 -13.78 19.86
CA LYS A 147 13.81 -14.92 18.99
C LYS A 147 13.96 -14.57 17.52
N SER A 148 13.48 -13.40 17.08
CA SER A 148 13.57 -12.97 15.68
C SER A 148 15.01 -12.69 15.25
N LYS A 149 15.82 -12.10 16.14
CA LYS A 149 17.26 -11.86 15.91
C LYS A 149 18.01 -13.19 15.79
N GLU A 150 17.72 -14.16 16.66
CA GLU A 150 18.33 -15.49 16.59
C GLU A 150 17.95 -16.21 15.28
N ALA A 151 16.68 -16.14 14.86
CA ALA A 151 16.24 -16.70 13.59
C ALA A 151 16.96 -16.05 12.40
N LEU A 152 17.15 -14.73 12.43
CA LEU A 152 17.90 -14.00 11.41
C LEU A 152 19.35 -14.46 11.32
N MET A 153 20.03 -14.63 12.46
CA MET A 153 21.40 -15.13 12.52
C MET A 153 21.51 -16.56 11.97
N LYS A 154 20.53 -17.43 12.24
CA LYS A 154 20.49 -18.81 11.73
C LYS A 154 20.11 -18.93 10.26
N SER A 155 19.57 -17.87 9.65
CA SER A 155 19.10 -17.89 8.26
C SER A 155 20.22 -18.00 7.22
N GLY A 156 21.47 -17.70 7.59
CA GLY A 156 22.60 -17.64 6.66
C GLY A 156 22.54 -16.47 5.67
N LYS A 157 21.65 -15.49 5.88
CA LYS A 157 21.50 -14.31 5.01
C LYS A 157 22.64 -13.31 5.13
N PHE A 158 23.33 -13.29 6.26
CA PHE A 158 24.38 -12.34 6.56
C PHE A 158 25.65 -13.07 6.98
N ASP A 159 26.76 -12.76 6.31
CA ASP A 159 28.09 -13.29 6.67
C ASP A 159 28.66 -12.58 7.91
N LYS A 160 28.18 -11.37 8.19
CA LYS A 160 28.59 -10.55 9.33
C LYS A 160 27.64 -10.75 10.52
N PRO A 161 28.13 -10.59 11.76
CA PRO A 161 27.28 -10.69 12.94
C PRO A 161 26.19 -9.62 12.96
N VAL A 162 25.00 -9.97 13.48
CA VAL A 162 23.90 -9.04 13.68
C VAL A 162 24.19 -8.17 14.91
N VAL A 163 24.46 -6.89 14.68
CA VAL A 163 24.84 -5.90 15.70
C VAL A 163 23.67 -5.08 16.23
N THR A 164 22.50 -5.13 15.58
CA THR A 164 21.30 -4.44 16.04
C THR A 164 20.98 -4.76 17.50
N GLU A 165 20.81 -3.72 18.32
CA GLU A 165 20.56 -3.86 19.75
C GLU A 165 19.09 -4.16 20.05
N ILE A 166 18.84 -4.87 21.15
CA ILE A 166 17.50 -5.03 21.74
C ILE A 166 17.59 -4.42 23.14
N VAL A 167 16.94 -3.28 23.31
CA VAL A 167 17.11 -2.40 24.48
C VAL A 167 15.76 -2.07 25.08
N ARG A 168 15.73 -1.86 26.40
CA ARG A 168 14.48 -1.50 27.08
C ARG A 168 14.03 -0.12 26.63
N PHE A 169 12.76 0.00 26.25
CA PHE A 169 12.16 1.30 25.99
C PHE A 169 12.12 2.14 27.28
N THR A 170 12.47 3.42 27.18
CA THR A 170 12.42 4.37 28.29
C THR A 170 11.44 5.49 27.99
N LYS A 171 11.82 6.42 27.10
CA LYS A 171 11.03 7.58 26.72
C LYS A 171 11.23 7.90 25.25
N PHE A 172 10.16 8.33 24.60
CA PHE A 172 10.18 8.80 23.22
C PHE A 172 9.92 10.30 23.21
N TYR A 173 10.71 11.03 22.42
CA TYR A 173 10.52 12.44 22.15
C TYR A 173 10.15 12.58 20.68
N ASP A 174 8.96 13.08 20.40
CA ASP A 174 8.53 13.34 19.03
C ASP A 174 9.51 14.34 18.38
N ALA A 175 9.92 14.04 17.15
CA ALA A 175 10.67 14.99 16.34
C ALA A 175 9.75 16.15 15.94
N GLU A 176 10.36 17.27 15.60
CA GLU A 176 9.68 18.48 15.17
C GLU A 176 8.74 18.20 13.99
N GLU A 177 7.63 18.94 13.88
CA GLU A 177 6.57 18.71 12.87
C GLU A 177 7.07 18.68 11.41
N TYR A 178 8.19 19.35 11.15
CA TYR A 178 8.89 19.31 9.87
C TYR A 178 9.33 17.88 9.47
N HIS A 179 9.70 17.06 10.45
CA HIS A 179 10.20 15.71 10.24
C HIS A 179 9.09 14.66 10.09
N GLN A 180 7.89 14.93 10.59
CA GLN A 180 6.75 14.03 10.48
C GLN A 180 6.24 13.99 9.04
N ASP A 181 5.96 12.81 8.51
CA ASP A 181 5.45 12.62 7.14
C ASP A 181 6.36 13.25 6.07
N TYR A 182 7.67 13.32 6.30
CA TYR A 182 8.60 14.05 5.44
C TYR A 182 8.53 13.59 3.98
N TYR A 183 8.39 12.28 3.76
CA TYR A 183 8.28 11.70 2.42
C TYR A 183 7.00 12.12 1.68
N LYS A 184 5.90 12.40 2.42
CA LYS A 184 4.66 12.92 1.84
C LYS A 184 4.77 14.43 1.56
N LYS A 185 5.28 15.20 2.53
CA LYS A 185 5.38 16.67 2.47
C LYS A 185 6.46 17.16 1.49
N HIS A 186 7.54 16.38 1.31
CA HIS A 186 8.71 16.75 0.52
C HIS A 186 9.13 15.65 -0.48
N HIS A 187 8.16 15.10 -1.22
CA HIS A 187 8.33 13.94 -2.09
C HIS A 187 9.58 13.94 -2.98
N LEU A 188 9.87 15.04 -3.71
CA LEU A 188 11.03 15.11 -4.60
C LEU A 188 12.37 15.04 -3.84
N LYS A 189 12.50 15.83 -2.78
CA LYS A 189 13.74 15.89 -1.97
C LYS A 189 13.96 14.57 -1.24
N TYR A 190 12.89 14.00 -0.67
CA TYR A 190 12.93 12.68 -0.05
C TYR A 190 13.30 11.59 -1.06
N SER A 191 12.70 11.57 -2.25
CA SER A 191 12.99 10.55 -3.27
C SER A 191 14.45 10.59 -3.72
N TYR A 192 15.00 11.78 -3.93
CA TYR A 192 16.42 11.95 -4.27
C TYR A 192 17.33 11.43 -3.15
N TYR A 193 17.02 11.79 -1.90
CA TYR A 193 17.74 11.31 -0.73
C TYR A 193 17.68 9.78 -0.56
N ARG A 194 16.47 9.19 -0.60
CA ARG A 194 16.25 7.74 -0.48
C ARG A 194 17.02 6.98 -1.55
N TYR A 195 16.96 7.44 -2.80
CA TYR A 195 17.71 6.83 -3.91
C TYR A 195 19.23 6.90 -3.69
N GLY A 196 19.74 8.07 -3.25
CA GLY A 196 21.15 8.27 -2.95
C GLY A 196 21.65 7.56 -1.69
N SER A 197 20.74 7.12 -0.81
CA SER A 197 21.10 6.53 0.48
C SER A 197 21.75 5.16 0.37
N GLY A 198 21.57 4.42 -0.72
CA GLY A 198 22.04 3.04 -0.85
C GLY A 198 21.14 2.01 -0.16
N ARG A 199 20.10 2.44 0.59
CA ARG A 199 19.19 1.56 1.32
C ARG A 199 18.48 0.59 0.40
N ASP A 200 17.77 1.08 -0.61
CA ASP A 200 16.98 0.22 -1.51
C ASP A 200 17.86 -0.73 -2.31
N GLN A 201 19.07 -0.31 -2.69
CA GLN A 201 20.05 -1.14 -3.37
C GLN A 201 20.51 -2.30 -2.48
N PHE A 202 20.74 -2.04 -1.19
CA PHE A 202 21.06 -3.08 -0.23
C PHE A 202 19.87 -4.02 -0.01
N LEU A 203 18.66 -3.49 0.21
CA LEU A 203 17.47 -4.32 0.44
C LEU A 203 17.23 -5.25 -0.75
N THR A 204 17.32 -4.70 -1.97
CA THR A 204 17.24 -5.45 -3.23
C THR A 204 18.28 -6.57 -3.28
N LYS A 205 19.55 -6.25 -2.98
CA LYS A 205 20.64 -7.22 -3.03
C LYS A 205 20.47 -8.38 -2.05
N VAL A 206 19.99 -8.11 -0.84
CA VAL A 206 19.92 -9.09 0.26
C VAL A 206 18.62 -9.90 0.22
N TRP A 207 17.51 -9.25 -0.09
CA TRP A 207 16.17 -9.81 0.08
C TRP A 207 15.50 -10.19 -1.21
N GLU A 208 15.70 -9.45 -2.30
CA GLU A 208 15.12 -9.80 -3.60
C GLU A 208 15.93 -10.93 -4.23
N ASN A 209 15.24 -12.02 -4.58
CA ASN A 209 15.88 -13.10 -5.31
C ASN A 209 16.16 -12.68 -6.76
N LYS A 210 16.98 -13.48 -7.47
CA LYS A 210 17.40 -13.16 -8.84
C LYS A 210 16.22 -13.02 -9.83
N LEU A 211 15.09 -13.70 -9.57
CA LEU A 211 13.87 -13.62 -10.39
C LEU A 211 13.09 -12.33 -10.10
N GLU A 212 12.97 -11.92 -8.83
CA GLU A 212 12.34 -10.65 -8.43
C GLU A 212 13.10 -9.43 -8.94
N GLN A 213 14.44 -9.47 -8.93
CA GLN A 213 15.26 -8.39 -9.49
C GLN A 213 15.11 -8.26 -11.02
N VAL A 214 14.92 -9.38 -11.72
CA VAL A 214 14.63 -9.40 -13.17
C VAL A 214 13.25 -8.78 -13.45
N ASN A 215 12.24 -9.16 -12.67
CA ASN A 215 10.88 -8.63 -12.79
C ASN A 215 10.81 -7.13 -12.43
N ARG A 216 11.56 -6.68 -11.42
CA ARG A 216 11.64 -5.26 -11.03
C ARG A 216 12.38 -4.40 -12.07
N LYS A 217 13.47 -4.91 -12.67
CA LYS A 217 14.10 -4.24 -13.81
C LYS A 217 13.14 -4.12 -14.99
N SER A 218 12.32 -5.14 -15.24
CA SER A 218 11.24 -5.09 -16.23
C SER A 218 10.20 -3.99 -15.92
N ARG A 219 9.83 -3.81 -14.64
CA ARG A 219 8.93 -2.71 -14.20
C ARG A 219 9.53 -1.31 -14.35
N SER A 220 10.83 -1.15 -14.15
CA SER A 220 11.54 0.11 -14.48
C SER A 220 11.80 0.30 -15.99
N ALA A 221 11.45 -0.69 -16.82
CA ALA A 221 11.75 -0.74 -18.25
C ALA A 221 10.52 -0.57 -19.15
N TYR A 222 9.32 -0.36 -18.60
CA TYR A 222 8.17 0.05 -19.41
C TYR A 222 8.50 1.39 -20.05
N THR A 223 8.80 1.34 -21.34
CA THR A 223 9.28 2.48 -22.13
C THR A 223 8.63 2.39 -23.48
N LYS A 224 8.23 3.53 -24.03
CA LYS A 224 7.75 3.63 -25.40
C LYS A 224 8.91 3.36 -26.36
N PRO A 225 8.85 2.32 -27.20
CA PRO A 225 9.77 2.20 -28.34
C PRO A 225 9.65 3.40 -29.28
N ASP A 226 10.68 3.65 -30.09
CA ASP A 226 10.64 4.67 -31.12
C ASP A 226 9.61 4.33 -32.22
N ASP A 227 9.12 5.35 -32.93
CA ASP A 227 8.07 5.22 -33.93
C ASP A 227 8.39 4.22 -35.05
N ALA A 228 9.66 4.13 -35.48
CA ALA A 228 10.07 3.20 -36.52
C ALA A 228 10.03 1.75 -36.02
N SER A 229 10.40 1.52 -34.76
CA SER A 229 10.23 0.23 -34.10
C SER A 229 8.76 -0.16 -33.95
N LEU A 230 7.88 0.80 -33.59
CA LEU A 230 6.45 0.56 -33.46
C LEU A 230 5.81 0.13 -34.78
N LYS A 231 6.11 0.84 -35.88
CA LYS A 231 5.60 0.50 -37.23
C LYS A 231 6.02 -0.89 -37.73
N LYS A 232 7.13 -1.43 -37.22
CA LYS A 232 7.61 -2.78 -37.56
C LYS A 232 6.96 -3.88 -36.71
N LYS A 233 6.63 -3.57 -35.45
CA LYS A 233 6.14 -4.56 -34.48
C LYS A 233 4.61 -4.65 -34.44
N LEU A 234 3.93 -3.51 -34.55
CA LEU A 234 2.48 -3.43 -34.43
C LEU A 234 1.80 -3.66 -35.78
N THR A 235 0.60 -4.25 -35.75
CA THR A 235 -0.28 -4.24 -36.92
C THR A 235 -0.75 -2.82 -37.23
N PRO A 236 -1.23 -2.54 -38.47
CA PRO A 236 -1.74 -1.21 -38.81
C PRO A 236 -2.84 -0.71 -37.85
N LEU A 237 -3.76 -1.61 -37.45
CA LEU A 237 -4.82 -1.28 -36.50
C LEU A 237 -4.28 -0.99 -35.09
N GLN A 238 -3.35 -1.81 -34.59
CA GLN A 238 -2.73 -1.58 -33.28
C GLN A 238 -1.98 -0.25 -33.23
N TYR A 239 -1.24 0.08 -34.30
CA TYR A 239 -0.55 1.36 -34.41
C TYR A 239 -1.53 2.54 -34.51
N GLU A 240 -2.60 2.41 -35.31
CA GLU A 240 -3.64 3.44 -35.44
C GLU A 240 -4.36 3.70 -34.12
N VAL A 241 -4.77 2.64 -33.41
CA VAL A 241 -5.41 2.76 -32.10
C VAL A 241 -4.46 3.39 -31.09
N THR A 242 -3.29 2.79 -30.87
CA THR A 242 -2.40 3.20 -29.76
C THR A 242 -1.71 4.54 -30.00
N GLN A 243 -1.34 4.87 -31.24
CA GLN A 243 -0.51 6.05 -31.54
C GLN A 243 -1.28 7.21 -32.19
N LYS A 244 -2.46 6.95 -32.76
CA LYS A 244 -3.28 7.96 -33.45
C LYS A 244 -4.68 8.12 -32.86
N ASN A 245 -4.91 7.58 -31.66
CA ASN A 245 -6.20 7.63 -30.96
C ASN A 245 -7.35 7.04 -31.80
N GLY A 246 -7.05 6.03 -32.61
CA GLY A 246 -8.05 5.28 -33.36
C GLY A 246 -8.96 4.46 -32.45
N THR A 247 -10.06 3.95 -32.98
CA THR A 247 -10.98 3.05 -32.27
C THR A 247 -11.30 1.87 -33.17
N GLU A 248 -11.09 0.65 -32.66
CA GLU A 248 -11.41 -0.57 -33.39
C GLU A 248 -12.92 -0.80 -33.49
N ARG A 249 -13.34 -1.67 -34.40
CA ARG A 249 -14.77 -1.97 -34.60
C ARG A 249 -15.35 -2.79 -33.43
N PRO A 250 -16.59 -2.50 -32.98
CA PRO A 250 -17.24 -3.28 -31.94
C PRO A 250 -17.50 -4.72 -32.43
N PHE A 251 -17.38 -5.69 -31.53
CA PHE A 251 -17.57 -7.13 -31.76
C PHE A 251 -16.68 -7.78 -32.84
N GLN A 252 -15.75 -7.01 -33.42
CA GLN A 252 -14.79 -7.47 -34.42
C GLN A 252 -13.37 -7.27 -33.90
N ASN A 253 -13.13 -7.72 -32.68
CA ASN A 253 -11.86 -7.60 -31.99
C ASN A 253 -11.56 -8.85 -31.17
N GLU A 254 -10.32 -8.98 -30.69
CA GLU A 254 -9.84 -10.25 -30.11
C GLU A 254 -10.37 -10.51 -28.70
N TYR A 255 -10.67 -9.46 -27.92
CA TYR A 255 -10.88 -9.61 -26.48
C TYR A 255 -12.26 -9.21 -25.98
N TRP A 256 -13.21 -8.82 -26.84
CA TRP A 256 -14.58 -8.49 -26.39
C TRP A 256 -15.22 -9.65 -25.61
N ASP A 257 -15.09 -10.89 -26.09
CA ASP A 257 -15.68 -12.10 -25.50
C ASP A 257 -14.70 -12.97 -24.71
N ASN A 258 -13.43 -12.58 -24.58
CA ASN A 258 -12.45 -13.36 -23.81
C ASN A 258 -12.88 -13.48 -22.33
N LYS A 259 -12.89 -14.72 -21.81
CA LYS A 259 -13.23 -15.07 -20.41
C LYS A 259 -12.13 -15.85 -19.68
N ARG A 260 -10.95 -16.00 -20.28
CA ARG A 260 -9.83 -16.74 -19.66
C ARG A 260 -9.27 -15.97 -18.46
N ASP A 261 -8.80 -16.70 -17.45
CA ASP A 261 -8.08 -16.13 -16.32
C ASP A 261 -6.71 -15.61 -16.80
N GLY A 262 -6.38 -14.36 -16.49
CA GLY A 262 -5.13 -13.71 -16.92
C GLY A 262 -5.17 -12.18 -16.80
N ILE A 263 -4.12 -11.52 -17.27
CA ILE A 263 -4.04 -10.05 -17.27
C ILE A 263 -3.93 -9.50 -18.69
N TYR A 264 -4.29 -8.24 -18.84
CA TYR A 264 -4.13 -7.46 -20.06
C TYR A 264 -3.04 -6.43 -19.83
N VAL A 265 -2.01 -6.47 -20.67
CA VAL A 265 -0.89 -5.53 -20.66
C VAL A 265 -0.97 -4.59 -21.86
N ASP A 266 -0.32 -3.43 -21.80
CA ASP A 266 -0.16 -2.57 -22.97
C ASP A 266 0.63 -3.34 -24.04
N ILE A 267 0.10 -3.38 -25.26
CA ILE A 267 0.78 -4.03 -26.39
C ILE A 267 2.10 -3.35 -26.77
N VAL A 268 2.29 -2.07 -26.37
CA VAL A 268 3.47 -1.26 -26.69
C VAL A 268 4.58 -1.42 -25.65
N SER A 269 4.28 -1.13 -24.38
CA SER A 269 5.27 -1.15 -23.29
C SER A 269 5.34 -2.48 -22.55
N GLY A 270 4.27 -3.29 -22.59
CA GLY A 270 4.10 -4.45 -21.73
C GLY A 270 3.72 -4.11 -20.29
N GLU A 271 3.38 -2.85 -19.97
CA GLU A 271 2.94 -2.48 -18.62
C GLU A 271 1.58 -3.12 -18.29
N PRO A 272 1.37 -3.70 -17.10
CA PRO A 272 0.08 -4.30 -16.70
C PRO A 272 -1.02 -3.26 -16.55
N LEU A 273 -2.14 -3.45 -17.25
CA LEU A 273 -3.25 -2.48 -17.29
C LEU A 273 -4.51 -2.98 -16.60
N PHE A 274 -4.98 -4.18 -16.93
CA PHE A 274 -6.25 -4.71 -16.43
C PHE A 274 -6.16 -6.20 -16.08
N SER A 275 -7.05 -6.66 -15.19
CA SER A 275 -7.20 -8.08 -14.85
C SER A 275 -8.47 -8.66 -15.46
N SER A 276 -8.46 -9.93 -15.85
CA SER A 276 -9.68 -10.63 -16.26
C SER A 276 -10.71 -10.73 -15.12
N LEU A 277 -10.28 -10.64 -13.84
CA LEU A 277 -11.18 -10.64 -12.68
C LEU A 277 -12.08 -9.40 -12.61
N ASP A 278 -11.64 -8.30 -13.22
CA ASP A 278 -12.37 -7.03 -13.28
C ASP A 278 -13.05 -6.82 -14.64
N LYS A 279 -12.89 -7.78 -15.58
CA LYS A 279 -13.56 -7.76 -16.88
C LYS A 279 -15.01 -8.20 -16.73
N PHE A 280 -15.92 -7.50 -17.41
CA PHE A 280 -17.34 -7.85 -17.41
C PHE A 280 -17.99 -7.68 -18.79
N GLU A 281 -19.14 -8.30 -18.97
CA GLU A 281 -19.94 -8.19 -20.21
C GLU A 281 -20.75 -6.90 -20.19
N SER A 282 -20.29 -5.90 -20.92
CA SER A 282 -20.98 -4.59 -21.03
C SER A 282 -22.00 -4.52 -22.15
N GLY A 283 -21.92 -5.43 -23.13
CA GLY A 283 -22.73 -5.38 -24.35
C GLY A 283 -22.31 -4.29 -25.36
N THR A 284 -21.21 -3.56 -25.13
CA THR A 284 -20.77 -2.49 -26.04
C THR A 284 -19.98 -2.98 -27.24
N GLY A 285 -19.45 -4.20 -27.18
CA GLY A 285 -18.62 -4.80 -28.23
C GLY A 285 -17.11 -4.56 -28.08
N TRP A 286 -16.68 -3.95 -26.96
CA TRP A 286 -15.27 -3.80 -26.59
C TRP A 286 -15.01 -4.40 -25.21
N PRO A 287 -13.80 -4.93 -24.93
CA PRO A 287 -13.45 -5.40 -23.59
C PRO A 287 -13.65 -4.28 -22.56
N SER A 288 -14.45 -4.59 -21.54
CA SER A 288 -14.87 -3.62 -20.53
C SER A 288 -14.46 -4.08 -19.14
N PHE A 289 -13.89 -3.17 -18.35
CA PHE A 289 -13.36 -3.45 -17.02
C PHE A 289 -13.93 -2.48 -15.97
N THR A 290 -14.04 -2.92 -14.72
CA THR A 290 -14.57 -2.09 -13.63
C THR A 290 -13.52 -1.18 -12.99
N LYS A 291 -12.24 -1.55 -13.09
CA LYS A 291 -11.08 -0.82 -12.58
C LYS A 291 -9.77 -1.28 -13.25
N PRO A 292 -8.71 -0.45 -13.23
CA PRO A 292 -7.38 -0.90 -13.61
C PRO A 292 -6.75 -1.84 -12.58
N LEU A 293 -5.83 -2.68 -13.07
CA LEU A 293 -5.03 -3.60 -12.25
C LEU A 293 -4.07 -2.83 -11.33
N GLU A 294 -3.36 -1.86 -11.89
CA GLU A 294 -2.54 -0.90 -11.14
C GLU A 294 -2.96 0.53 -11.55
N PRO A 295 -3.66 1.28 -10.69
CA PRO A 295 -4.09 2.65 -11.01
C PRO A 295 -2.93 3.57 -11.40
N GLY A 296 -1.74 3.30 -10.90
CA GLY A 296 -0.52 4.02 -11.23
C GLY A 296 -0.03 3.86 -12.67
N HIS A 297 -0.59 2.95 -13.48
CA HIS A 297 -0.27 2.76 -14.91
C HIS A 297 -1.28 3.41 -15.86
N ILE A 298 -2.33 4.05 -15.34
CA ILE A 298 -3.36 4.71 -16.14
C ILE A 298 -3.23 6.22 -16.03
N VAL A 299 -3.41 6.89 -17.16
CA VAL A 299 -3.58 8.35 -17.25
C VAL A 299 -4.96 8.64 -17.83
N GLU A 300 -5.78 9.34 -17.07
CA GLU A 300 -7.11 9.79 -17.50
C GLU A 300 -7.02 11.25 -17.97
N LYS A 301 -7.51 11.54 -19.18
CA LYS A 301 -7.51 12.88 -19.79
C LYS A 301 -8.91 13.24 -20.27
N GLU A 302 -9.30 14.50 -20.09
CA GLU A 302 -10.56 15.00 -20.63
C GLU A 302 -10.49 15.06 -22.17
N ASP A 303 -11.40 14.37 -22.85
CA ASP A 303 -11.56 14.32 -24.30
C ASP A 303 -12.88 14.99 -24.69
N ARG A 304 -12.77 16.11 -25.44
CA ARG A 304 -13.91 16.89 -25.95
C ARG A 304 -14.17 16.67 -27.44
N SER A 305 -13.62 15.61 -28.02
CA SER A 305 -13.88 15.24 -29.41
C SER A 305 -15.34 14.88 -29.64
N LEU A 306 -15.82 15.06 -30.89
CA LEU A 306 -17.17 14.69 -31.32
C LEU A 306 -18.33 15.34 -30.51
N PHE A 307 -18.11 16.54 -29.94
CA PHE A 307 -19.10 17.29 -29.15
C PHE A 307 -19.62 16.57 -27.90
N MET A 308 -18.90 15.54 -27.43
CA MET A 308 -19.18 14.83 -26.18
C MET A 308 -18.02 15.05 -25.21
N SER A 309 -18.30 15.14 -23.91
CA SER A 309 -17.26 15.10 -22.88
C SER A 309 -17.07 13.64 -22.47
N ARG A 310 -15.92 13.05 -22.80
CA ARG A 310 -15.51 11.71 -22.39
C ARG A 310 -14.16 11.79 -21.68
N THR A 311 -13.83 10.79 -20.88
CA THR A 311 -12.51 10.69 -20.28
C THR A 311 -11.70 9.65 -21.05
N GLU A 312 -10.73 10.12 -21.84
CA GLU A 312 -9.74 9.27 -22.51
C GLU A 312 -8.87 8.57 -21.47
N VAL A 313 -8.57 7.30 -21.74
CA VAL A 313 -7.70 6.46 -20.92
C VAL A 313 -6.46 6.11 -21.74
N LYS A 314 -5.29 6.44 -21.20
CA LYS A 314 -3.98 6.14 -21.80
C LYS A 314 -3.10 5.34 -20.85
N SER A 315 -2.18 4.56 -21.40
CA SER A 315 -1.12 3.93 -20.61
C SER A 315 -0.08 4.97 -20.19
N LYS A 316 0.47 4.83 -18.99
CA LYS A 316 1.39 5.82 -18.43
C LYS A 316 2.75 5.79 -19.11
N HIS A 317 3.28 4.60 -19.37
CA HIS A 317 4.68 4.46 -19.79
C HIS A 317 4.87 4.54 -21.32
N ALA A 318 3.86 4.18 -22.11
CA ALA A 318 3.91 4.34 -23.57
C ALA A 318 3.05 5.48 -24.13
N ASP A 319 2.21 6.12 -23.31
CA ASP A 319 1.20 7.09 -23.76
C ASP A 319 0.32 6.50 -24.88
N SER A 320 0.06 5.18 -24.82
CA SER A 320 -0.80 4.49 -25.77
C SER A 320 -2.24 4.87 -25.51
N HIS A 321 -2.99 5.28 -26.53
CA HIS A 321 -4.44 5.40 -26.41
C HIS A 321 -5.05 4.01 -26.21
N LEU A 322 -5.77 3.83 -25.09
CA LEU A 322 -6.40 2.55 -24.73
C LEU A 322 -7.89 2.59 -25.04
N GLY A 323 -8.57 3.69 -24.72
CA GLY A 323 -10.00 3.87 -24.95
C GLY A 323 -10.56 4.96 -24.03
N HIS A 324 -11.74 4.73 -23.46
CA HIS A 324 -12.43 5.71 -22.61
C HIS A 324 -13.04 5.07 -21.36
N VAL A 325 -13.20 5.87 -20.30
CA VAL A 325 -13.92 5.48 -19.07
C VAL A 325 -15.24 6.22 -18.95
N PHE A 326 -16.27 5.51 -18.52
CA PHE A 326 -17.66 5.98 -18.41
C PHE A 326 -18.24 5.68 -17.02
N PRO A 327 -19.15 6.52 -16.49
CA PRO A 327 -19.80 6.32 -15.19
C PRO A 327 -21.04 5.41 -15.25
N ASP A 328 -21.11 4.52 -16.24
CA ASP A 328 -22.24 3.61 -16.50
C ASP A 328 -21.88 2.14 -16.20
N GLY A 329 -20.86 1.92 -15.38
CA GLY A 329 -20.39 0.58 -15.01
C GLY A 329 -21.15 -0.04 -13.84
N PRO A 330 -20.91 -1.33 -13.56
CA PRO A 330 -21.51 -2.00 -12.42
C PRO A 330 -20.92 -1.49 -11.10
N GLN A 331 -21.70 -1.64 -10.02
CA GLN A 331 -21.21 -1.44 -8.66
C GLN A 331 -20.13 -2.48 -8.30
N PRO A 332 -19.17 -2.16 -7.41
CA PRO A 332 -19.13 -1.00 -6.52
C PRO A 332 -18.43 0.25 -7.09
N THR A 333 -17.70 0.14 -8.20
CA THR A 333 -16.98 1.30 -8.74
C THR A 333 -17.91 2.23 -9.51
N GLY A 334 -18.94 1.69 -10.16
CA GLY A 334 -19.80 2.44 -11.08
C GLY A 334 -19.09 2.85 -12.37
N LEU A 335 -17.86 2.38 -12.59
CA LEU A 335 -17.02 2.76 -13.72
C LEU A 335 -16.94 1.64 -14.75
N ARG A 336 -16.92 2.03 -16.02
CA ARG A 336 -16.69 1.15 -17.16
C ARG A 336 -15.52 1.67 -17.98
N TYR A 337 -14.37 1.01 -17.83
CA TYR A 337 -13.21 1.20 -18.68
C TYR A 337 -13.43 0.41 -19.98
N CYS A 338 -13.82 1.09 -21.05
CA CYS A 338 -14.10 0.52 -22.36
C CYS A 338 -12.86 0.63 -23.26
N MET A 339 -12.08 -0.45 -23.36
CA MET A 339 -10.76 -0.44 -23.98
C MET A 339 -10.77 -1.09 -25.38
N ASN A 340 -9.85 -0.70 -26.24
CA ASN A 340 -9.61 -1.37 -27.51
C ASN A 340 -8.74 -2.61 -27.28
N SER A 341 -9.14 -3.76 -27.81
CA SER A 341 -8.32 -4.98 -27.84
C SER A 341 -7.00 -4.75 -28.58
N ALA A 342 -7.01 -3.96 -29.65
CA ALA A 342 -5.81 -3.58 -30.40
C ALA A 342 -4.78 -2.76 -29.58
N ALA A 343 -5.15 -2.25 -28.41
CA ALA A 343 -4.21 -1.61 -27.49
C ALA A 343 -3.68 -2.57 -26.40
N LEU A 344 -4.21 -3.79 -26.33
CA LEU A 344 -3.96 -4.75 -25.28
C LEU A 344 -3.27 -5.99 -25.82
N ARG A 345 -2.51 -6.66 -24.96
CA ARG A 345 -2.07 -8.03 -25.16
C ARG A 345 -2.50 -8.85 -23.94
N PHE A 346 -3.22 -9.94 -24.18
CA PHE A 346 -3.64 -10.83 -23.09
C PHE A 346 -2.53 -11.82 -22.74
N ILE A 347 -2.27 -11.99 -21.44
CA ILE A 347 -1.35 -12.98 -20.90
C ILE A 347 -2.17 -13.91 -19.99
N PRO A 348 -2.35 -15.19 -20.38
CA PRO A 348 -3.14 -16.11 -19.59
C PRO A 348 -2.44 -16.47 -18.27
N LYS A 349 -3.22 -16.85 -17.25
CA LYS A 349 -2.72 -17.16 -15.90
C LYS A 349 -1.52 -18.10 -15.94
N GLU A 350 -1.61 -19.16 -16.75
CA GLU A 350 -0.58 -20.19 -16.92
C GLU A 350 0.77 -19.67 -17.46
N ASP A 351 0.78 -18.54 -18.16
CA ASP A 351 1.99 -17.95 -18.75
C ASP A 351 2.53 -16.75 -17.94
N LEU A 352 1.83 -16.29 -16.90
CA LEU A 352 2.23 -15.10 -16.13
C LEU A 352 3.66 -15.20 -15.59
N GLU A 353 4.02 -16.32 -14.96
CA GLU A 353 5.37 -16.48 -14.41
C GLU A 353 6.44 -16.55 -15.51
N LYS A 354 6.15 -17.29 -16.58
CA LYS A 354 7.04 -17.44 -17.74
C LYS A 354 7.32 -16.12 -18.44
N GLU A 355 6.32 -15.23 -18.48
CA GLU A 355 6.42 -13.92 -19.12
C GLU A 355 6.89 -12.80 -18.18
N GLY A 356 7.25 -13.10 -16.93
CA GLY A 356 7.79 -12.12 -15.98
C GLY A 356 6.73 -11.34 -15.18
N TYR A 357 5.48 -11.78 -15.22
CA TYR A 357 4.31 -11.24 -14.50
C TYR A 357 3.87 -12.12 -13.32
N GLY A 358 4.77 -12.98 -12.82
CA GLY A 358 4.44 -14.00 -11.81
C GLY A 358 3.86 -13.46 -10.51
N GLU A 359 4.15 -12.22 -10.15
CA GLU A 359 3.58 -11.58 -8.96
C GLU A 359 2.06 -11.40 -8.98
N TYR A 360 1.45 -11.40 -10.17
CA TYR A 360 0.00 -11.28 -10.35
C TYR A 360 -0.69 -12.65 -10.26
N LEU A 361 0.06 -13.77 -10.20
CA LEU A 361 -0.53 -15.11 -10.01
C LEU A 361 -1.43 -15.18 -8.78
N LYS A 362 -0.99 -14.56 -7.68
CA LYS A 362 -1.71 -14.51 -6.39
C LYS A 362 -3.12 -13.92 -6.48
N LEU A 363 -3.44 -13.17 -7.54
CA LEU A 363 -4.79 -12.64 -7.77
C LEU A 363 -5.78 -13.77 -8.10
N PHE A 364 -5.30 -14.82 -8.75
CA PHE A 364 -6.13 -15.90 -9.29
C PHE A 364 -6.15 -17.16 -8.43
N ASP A 365 -5.50 -17.14 -7.26
CA ASP A 365 -5.45 -18.26 -6.32
C ASP A 365 -6.53 -18.16 -5.23
N LYS A 366 -7.25 -17.04 -5.17
CA LYS A 366 -8.34 -16.78 -4.21
C LYS A 366 -9.72 -17.15 -4.77
N LYS A 367 -9.90 -18.39 -5.24
CA LYS A 367 -11.25 -18.91 -5.52
C LYS A 367 -11.76 -19.74 -4.36
#